data_AF-A0A948BHA2-F1
#
_entry.id   AF-A0A948BHA2-F1
#
_cell.length_a   1.000
_cell.length_b   1.000
_cell.length_c   1.000
_cell.angle_alpha   90.00
_cell.angle_beta   90.00
_cell.angle_gamma   90.00
#
_symmetry.space_group_name_H-M   'P 1'
#
loop_
_entity.id
_entity.type
_entity.pdbx_description
1 polymer ?
#
loop_
_entity_poly.entity_id
_entity_poly.type
_entity_poly.pdbx_seq_one_letter_code
_entity_poly.pdbx_strand_id
1 'polypeptide(L)'
;MGKNIFIVGLSWVALRFLWKVDLKVYYETFLQFIDSQDMLIASSGTSVAFLMVMSTYILRGINAFSLIKFFNTLLFELSQLAICIISMTAVAFWFEYQINIWIDLGITSIVPVEIVIASLYGLWLHDFNFPMGNKILNNISLPFISVIIIAVMNIFI
;
A
#
# COMPACT_ATOMS: atom_id res chain seq x y z
N MET A 1 -10.21 3.75 2.76
CA MET A 1 -10.08 3.64 1.28
C MET A 1 -10.59 4.87 0.54
N GLY A 2 -11.90 5.18 0.50
CA GLY A 2 -12.44 6.26 -0.36
C GLY A 2 -11.79 7.64 -0.16
N LYS A 3 -11.54 8.04 1.09
CA LYS A 3 -10.77 9.26 1.42
C LYS A 3 -9.37 9.25 0.80
N ASN A 4 -8.65 8.14 0.89
CA ASN A 4 -7.26 8.04 0.40
C ASN A 4 -7.23 8.05 -1.13
N ILE A 5 -8.17 7.37 -1.78
CA ILE A 5 -8.35 7.44 -3.24
C ILE A 5 -8.58 8.88 -3.68
N PHE A 6 -9.47 9.61 -2.99
CA PHE A 6 -9.74 11.01 -3.29
C PHE A 6 -8.50 11.90 -3.12
N ILE A 7 -7.76 11.75 -2.00
CA ILE A 7 -6.53 12.51 -1.74
C ILE A 7 -5.46 12.22 -2.79
N VAL A 8 -5.23 10.94 -3.12
CA VAL A 8 -4.23 10.54 -4.11
C VAL A 8 -4.63 11.04 -5.51
N GLY A 9 -5.90 10.91 -5.88
CA GLY A 9 -6.42 11.41 -7.15
C GLY A 9 -6.29 12.92 -7.29
N LEU A 10 -6.66 13.69 -6.26
CA LEU A 10 -6.44 15.15 -6.26
C LEU A 10 -4.96 15.51 -6.34
N SER A 11 -4.10 14.81 -5.62
CA SER A 11 -2.65 15.04 -5.66
C SER A 11 -2.10 14.80 -7.07
N TRP A 12 -2.56 13.73 -7.73
CA TRP A 12 -2.20 13.42 -9.11
C TRP A 12 -2.62 14.54 -10.07
N VAL A 13 -3.88 14.97 -9.99
CA VAL A 13 -4.42 16.06 -10.82
C VAL A 13 -3.64 17.36 -10.59
N ALA A 14 -3.34 17.70 -9.34
CA ALA A 14 -2.56 18.88 -9.01
C ALA A 14 -1.13 18.83 -9.60
N LEU A 15 -0.41 17.74 -9.38
CA LEU A 15 0.95 17.54 -9.91
C LEU A 15 0.97 17.64 -11.44
N ARG A 16 0.02 16.99 -12.12
CA ARG A 16 0.02 16.92 -13.58
C ARG A 16 -0.49 18.19 -14.25
N PHE A 17 -1.61 18.75 -13.79
CA PHE A 17 -2.27 19.85 -14.51
C PHE A 17 -1.92 21.23 -13.96
N LEU A 18 -1.71 21.37 -12.64
CA LEU A 18 -1.37 22.66 -12.04
C LEU A 18 0.13 22.94 -12.13
N TRP A 19 0.96 21.92 -11.89
CA TRP A 19 2.41 22.09 -11.84
C TRP A 19 3.16 21.52 -13.05
N LYS A 20 2.46 20.86 -13.99
CA LYS A 20 3.03 20.31 -15.23
C LYS A 20 4.28 19.46 -14.98
N VAL A 21 4.27 18.69 -13.90
CA VAL A 21 5.39 17.82 -13.53
C VAL A 21 5.48 16.67 -14.53
N ASP A 22 6.69 16.44 -15.05
CA ASP A 22 7.00 15.24 -15.83
C ASP A 22 7.25 14.07 -14.88
N LEU A 23 6.17 13.34 -14.57
CA LEU A 23 6.19 12.25 -13.62
C LEU A 23 7.04 11.06 -14.09
N LYS A 24 7.32 10.97 -15.40
CA LYS A 24 8.18 9.92 -15.95
C LYS A 24 9.62 10.02 -15.44
N VAL A 25 10.18 11.24 -15.39
CA VAL A 25 11.57 11.46 -14.91
C VAL A 25 11.72 11.05 -13.44
N TYR A 26 10.73 11.40 -12.61
CA TYR A 26 10.72 11.01 -11.20
C TYR A 26 10.53 9.50 -11.03
N TYR A 27 9.72 8.89 -11.88
CA TYR A 27 9.50 7.46 -11.87
C TYR A 27 10.77 6.67 -12.25
N GLU A 28 11.51 7.07 -13.28
CA GLU A 28 12.77 6.42 -13.66
C GLU A 28 13.81 6.50 -12.52
N THR A 29 13.89 7.66 -11.86
CA THR A 29 14.77 7.84 -10.68
C THR A 29 14.32 6.96 -9.51
N PHE A 30 13.01 6.86 -9.30
CA PHE A 30 12.43 6.02 -8.26
C PHE A 30 12.67 4.54 -8.52
N LEU A 31 12.51 4.06 -9.76
CA LEU A 31 12.82 2.68 -10.12
C LEU A 31 14.27 2.33 -9.88
N GLN A 32 15.21 3.17 -10.30
CA GLN A 32 16.64 2.92 -10.06
C GLN A 32 16.94 2.74 -8.56
N PHE A 33 16.27 3.52 -7.71
CA PHE A 33 16.37 3.37 -6.27
C PHE A 33 15.78 2.05 -5.80
N ILE A 34 14.56 1.70 -6.21
CA ILE A 34 13.89 0.44 -5.83
C ILE A 34 14.69 -0.77 -6.31
N ASP A 35 15.11 -0.82 -7.56
CA ASP A 35 15.90 -1.92 -8.13
C ASP A 35 17.20 -2.15 -7.36
N SER A 36 17.85 -1.07 -6.89
CA SER A 36 19.09 -1.17 -6.11
C SER A 36 18.87 -1.71 -4.69
N GLN A 37 17.64 -1.70 -4.18
CA GLN A 37 17.31 -2.03 -2.79
C GLN A 37 16.12 -3.01 -2.65
N ASP A 38 15.63 -3.62 -3.73
CA ASP A 38 14.34 -4.34 -3.75
C ASP A 38 14.26 -5.41 -2.65
N MET A 39 15.28 -6.28 -2.56
CA MET A 39 15.34 -7.31 -1.52
C MET A 39 15.46 -6.74 -0.10
N LEU A 40 16.12 -5.60 0.07
CA LEU A 40 16.26 -4.93 1.36
C LEU A 40 14.94 -4.27 1.79
N ILE A 41 14.23 -3.63 0.87
CA ILE A 41 12.91 -3.03 1.13
C ILE A 41 11.90 -4.13 1.44
N ALA A 42 11.87 -5.21 0.66
CA ALA A 42 10.98 -6.35 0.90
C ALA A 42 11.26 -6.99 2.27
N SER A 43 12.51 -7.36 2.54
CA SER A 43 12.88 -8.02 3.81
C SER A 43 12.65 -7.12 5.04
N SER A 44 12.94 -5.83 4.94
CA SER A 44 12.68 -4.88 6.02
C SER A 44 11.17 -4.67 6.23
N GLY A 45 10.40 -4.55 5.16
CA GLY A 45 8.94 -4.47 5.19
C GLY A 45 8.29 -5.68 5.87
N THR A 46 8.67 -6.89 5.46
CA THR A 46 8.19 -8.13 6.08
C THR A 46 8.63 -8.23 7.54
N SER A 47 9.85 -7.81 7.86
CA SER A 47 10.32 -7.76 9.27
C SER A 47 9.49 -6.79 10.11
N VAL A 48 9.11 -5.63 9.58
CA VAL A 48 8.20 -4.70 10.25
C VAL A 48 6.84 -5.35 10.51
N ALA A 49 6.25 -6.01 9.50
CA ALA A 49 4.97 -6.70 9.66
C ALA A 49 5.05 -7.80 10.75
N PHE A 50 6.14 -8.56 10.80
CA PHE A 50 6.37 -9.55 11.84
C PHE A 50 6.54 -8.92 13.23
N LEU A 51 7.37 -7.89 13.35
CA LEU A 51 7.59 -7.17 14.61
C LEU A 51 6.30 -6.51 15.12
N MET A 52 5.41 -6.05 14.24
CA MET A 52 4.09 -5.55 14.64
C MET A 52 3.24 -6.61 15.33
N VAL A 53 3.20 -7.82 14.77
CA VAL A 53 2.46 -8.93 15.38
C VAL A 53 3.07 -9.29 16.73
N MET A 54 4.39 -9.45 16.80
CA MET A 54 5.10 -9.79 18.04
C MET A 54 4.94 -8.71 19.11
N SER A 55 5.09 -7.43 18.76
CA SER A 55 4.89 -6.31 19.69
C SER A 55 3.45 -6.25 20.19
N THR A 56 2.46 -6.60 19.36
CA THR A 56 1.07 -6.67 19.80
C THR A 56 0.88 -7.72 20.90
N TYR A 57 1.49 -8.90 20.78
CA TYR A 57 1.46 -9.91 21.85
C TYR A 57 2.13 -9.43 23.13
N ILE A 58 3.30 -8.80 23.03
CA ILE A 58 4.02 -8.27 24.19
C ILE A 58 3.20 -7.19 24.90
N LEU A 59 2.69 -6.21 24.14
CA LEU A 59 1.86 -5.12 24.67
C LEU A 59 0.57 -5.64 25.31
N ARG A 60 -0.03 -6.69 24.75
CA ARG A 60 -1.18 -7.35 25.35
C ARG A 60 -0.83 -8.01 26.67
N GLY A 61 0.33 -8.65 26.77
CA GLY A 61 0.82 -9.27 28.01
C GLY A 61 0.99 -8.27 29.16
N ILE A 62 1.37 -7.02 28.86
CA ILE A 62 1.50 -5.94 29.85
C ILE A 62 0.24 -5.06 29.97
N ASN A 63 -0.89 -5.47 29.37
CA ASN A 63 -2.16 -4.73 29.36
C ASN A 63 -2.09 -3.31 28.76
N ALA A 64 -1.14 -3.04 27.86
CA ALA A 64 -0.95 -1.75 27.20
C ALA A 64 -1.85 -1.59 25.96
N PHE A 65 -3.16 -1.80 26.11
CA PHE A 65 -4.12 -1.85 24.99
C PHE A 65 -4.20 -0.57 24.17
N SER A 66 -4.05 0.60 24.80
CA SER A 66 -4.05 1.89 24.11
C SER A 66 -2.91 2.00 23.09
N LEU A 67 -1.72 1.47 23.41
CA LEU A 67 -0.58 1.46 22.50
C LEU A 67 -0.81 0.51 21.32
N ILE A 68 -1.39 -0.68 21.57
CA ILE A 68 -1.77 -1.64 20.52
C ILE A 68 -2.68 -0.93 19.51
N LYS A 69 -3.74 -0.29 19.99
CA LYS A 69 -4.69 0.40 19.13
C LYS A 69 -4.02 1.52 18.34
N PHE A 70 -3.19 2.33 19.00
CA PHE A 70 -2.51 3.46 18.35
C PHE A 70 -1.59 3.01 17.22
N PHE A 71 -0.64 2.11 17.49
CA PHE A 71 0.35 1.67 16.50
C PHE A 71 -0.30 0.93 15.33
N ASN A 72 -1.23 0.00 15.61
CA ASN A 72 -1.89 -0.74 14.55
C ASN A 72 -2.81 0.17 13.71
N THR A 73 -3.46 1.17 14.29
CA THR A 73 -4.25 2.14 13.51
C THR A 73 -3.36 3.00 12.62
N LEU A 74 -2.24 3.50 13.16
CA LEU A 74 -1.30 4.33 12.41
C LEU A 74 -0.74 3.59 11.19
N LEU A 75 -0.21 2.38 11.41
CA LEU A 75 0.39 1.58 10.35
C LEU A 75 -0.66 1.09 9.34
N PHE A 76 -1.87 0.75 9.81
CA PHE A 76 -2.99 0.48 8.91
C PHE A 76 -3.29 1.63 7.96
N GLU A 77 -3.41 2.86 8.47
CA GLU A 77 -3.72 4.05 7.65
C GLU A 77 -2.58 4.38 6.68
N LEU A 78 -1.32 4.29 7.12
CA LEU A 78 -0.15 4.53 6.27
C LEU A 78 -0.05 3.49 5.15
N SER A 79 -0.22 2.21 5.45
CA SER A 79 -0.16 1.16 4.44
C SER A 79 -1.36 1.19 3.51
N GLN A 80 -2.55 1.55 4.00
CA GLN A 80 -3.72 1.79 3.15
C GLN A 80 -3.47 2.96 2.17
N LEU A 81 -2.82 4.03 2.63
CA LEU A 81 -2.44 5.14 1.76
C LEU A 81 -1.41 4.70 0.71
N ALA A 82 -0.38 3.95 1.10
CA ALA A 82 0.62 3.40 0.18
C ALA A 82 -0.02 2.52 -0.90
N ILE A 83 -0.94 1.63 -0.53
CA ILE A 83 -1.73 0.82 -1.48
C ILE A 83 -2.48 1.71 -2.48
N CYS A 84 -3.13 2.77 -2.00
CA CYS A 84 -3.85 3.71 -2.87
C CYS A 84 -2.92 4.43 -3.83
N ILE A 85 -1.76 4.89 -3.35
CA ILE A 85 -0.73 5.54 -4.19
C ILE A 85 -0.29 4.58 -5.28
N ILE A 86 0.15 3.37 -4.94
CA ILE A 86 0.66 2.40 -5.92
C ILE A 86 -0.44 2.06 -6.94
N SER A 87 -1.64 1.74 -6.47
CA SER A 87 -2.74 1.30 -7.34
C SER A 87 -3.20 2.39 -8.32
N MET A 88 -3.36 3.63 -7.85
CA MET A 88 -3.77 4.73 -8.71
C MET A 88 -2.66 5.16 -9.65
N THR A 89 -1.42 5.21 -9.16
CA THR A 89 -0.26 5.56 -9.97
C THR A 89 -0.03 4.51 -11.06
N ALA A 90 -0.20 3.22 -10.77
CA ALA A 90 -0.10 2.15 -11.76
C ALA A 90 -1.09 2.34 -12.92
N VAL A 91 -2.36 2.62 -12.62
CA VAL A 91 -3.38 2.86 -13.65
C VAL A 91 -3.05 4.13 -14.45
N ALA A 92 -2.67 5.22 -13.78
CA ALA A 92 -2.36 6.48 -14.45
C ALA A 92 -1.12 6.36 -15.37
N PHE A 93 -0.05 5.73 -14.89
CA PHE A 93 1.17 5.49 -15.67
C PHE A 93 0.92 4.53 -16.84
N TRP A 94 0.04 3.54 -16.68
CA TRP A 94 -0.34 2.68 -17.79
C TRP A 94 -1.01 3.50 -18.91
N PHE A 95 -2.02 4.30 -18.58
CA PHE A 95 -2.72 5.12 -19.58
C PHE A 95 -1.82 6.16 -20.26
N GLU A 96 -0.84 6.71 -19.55
CA GLU A 96 -0.04 7.83 -20.03
C GLU A 96 1.27 7.41 -20.70
N TYR A 97 1.91 6.35 -20.19
CA TYR A 97 3.26 5.93 -20.58
C TYR A 97 3.36 4.44 -20.96
N GLN A 98 2.27 3.66 -20.85
CA GLN A 98 2.28 2.19 -21.04
C GLN A 98 3.25 1.47 -20.10
N ILE A 99 3.42 2.01 -18.89
CA ILE A 99 4.31 1.48 -17.85
C ILE A 99 3.50 0.70 -16.81
N ASN A 100 3.97 -0.49 -16.43
CA ASN A 100 3.30 -1.35 -15.46
C ASN A 100 4.04 -1.42 -14.12
N ILE A 101 3.74 -0.45 -13.26
CA ILE A 101 4.36 -0.28 -11.94
C ILE A 101 4.26 -1.55 -11.07
N TRP A 102 3.22 -2.36 -11.21
CA TRP A 102 3.10 -3.60 -10.42
C TRP A 102 4.19 -4.62 -10.77
N ILE A 103 4.58 -4.67 -12.04
CA ILE A 103 5.67 -5.53 -12.50
C ILE A 103 7.01 -4.93 -12.06
N ASP A 104 7.18 -3.62 -12.25
CA ASP A 104 8.46 -2.95 -11.98
C ASP A 104 8.79 -2.90 -10.48
N LEU A 105 7.79 -2.81 -9.60
CA LEU A 105 7.98 -2.90 -8.16
C LEU A 105 8.24 -4.33 -7.66
N GLY A 106 8.01 -5.36 -8.49
CA GLY A 106 8.22 -6.76 -8.13
C GLY A 106 7.62 -7.14 -6.78
N ILE A 107 8.43 -7.76 -5.93
CA ILE A 107 8.02 -8.26 -4.60
C ILE A 107 7.79 -7.12 -3.60
N THR A 108 8.46 -5.98 -3.75
CA THR A 108 8.26 -4.81 -2.88
C THR A 108 6.82 -4.30 -2.89
N SER A 109 6.08 -4.51 -3.98
CA SER A 109 4.66 -4.16 -4.08
C SER A 109 3.76 -4.87 -3.04
N ILE A 110 4.21 -5.99 -2.47
CA ILE A 110 3.46 -6.80 -1.51
C ILE A 110 3.57 -6.22 -0.08
N VAL A 111 4.66 -5.50 0.24
CA VAL A 111 4.95 -5.00 1.60
C VAL A 111 3.79 -4.21 2.22
N PRO A 112 3.14 -3.24 1.53
CA PRO A 112 2.01 -2.52 2.10
C PRO A 112 0.83 -3.44 2.46
N VAL A 113 0.61 -4.50 1.69
CA VAL A 113 -0.46 -5.47 1.95
C VAL A 113 -0.16 -6.30 3.20
N GLU A 114 1.09 -6.75 3.37
CA GLU A 114 1.52 -7.47 4.57
C GLU A 114 1.32 -6.63 5.83
N ILE A 115 1.74 -5.36 5.78
CA ILE A 115 1.59 -4.44 6.93
C ILE A 115 0.11 -4.18 7.23
N VAL A 116 -0.76 -4.06 6.22
CA VAL A 116 -2.21 -3.96 6.44
C VAL A 116 -2.74 -5.20 7.15
N ILE A 117 -2.36 -6.41 6.70
CA ILE A 117 -2.84 -7.66 7.30
C ILE A 117 -2.35 -7.77 8.76
N ALA A 118 -1.07 -7.49 9.01
CA ALA A 118 -0.50 -7.48 10.36
C ALA A 118 -1.20 -6.47 11.27
N SER A 119 -1.47 -5.26 10.77
CA SER A 119 -2.18 -4.21 11.51
C SER A 119 -3.61 -4.61 11.84
N LEU A 120 -4.33 -5.19 10.88
CA LEU A 120 -5.71 -5.67 11.07
C LEU A 120 -5.76 -6.82 12.08
N TYR A 121 -4.77 -7.71 12.06
CA TYR A 121 -4.63 -8.77 13.05
C TYR A 121 -4.43 -8.19 14.45
N GLY A 122 -3.55 -7.18 14.60
CA GLY A 122 -3.33 -6.53 15.89
C GLY A 122 -4.57 -5.80 16.42
N LEU A 123 -5.35 -5.16 15.54
CA LEU A 123 -6.63 -4.55 15.90
C LEU A 123 -7.68 -5.61 16.31
N TRP A 124 -7.73 -6.75 15.62
CA TRP A 124 -8.62 -7.85 15.98
C TRP A 124 -8.24 -8.49 17.32
N LEU A 125 -6.95 -8.61 17.63
CA LEU A 125 -6.50 -9.06 18.95
C LEU A 125 -6.87 -8.09 20.08
N HIS A 126 -7.00 -6.80 19.78
CA HIS A 126 -7.50 -5.80 20.72
C HIS A 126 -9.03 -5.87 20.86
N ASP A 127 -9.76 -6.08 19.77
CA ASP A 127 -11.22 -6.21 19.73
C ASP A 127 -11.66 -7.33 18.79
N PHE A 128 -12.06 -8.48 19.37
CA PHE A 128 -12.45 -9.66 18.61
C PHE A 128 -13.70 -9.46 17.73
N ASN A 129 -14.51 -8.42 18.00
CA ASN A 129 -15.64 -8.06 17.15
C ASN A 129 -15.24 -7.23 15.93
N PHE A 130 -13.96 -6.88 15.79
CA PHE A 130 -13.45 -6.12 14.67
C PHE A 130 -13.66 -6.87 13.33
N PRO A 131 -14.28 -6.24 12.30
CA PRO A 131 -14.67 -6.89 11.05
C PRO A 131 -13.47 -7.07 10.11
N MET A 132 -12.51 -7.92 10.50
CA MET A 132 -11.24 -8.13 9.81
C MET A 132 -11.43 -8.54 8.35
N GLY A 133 -12.32 -9.51 8.07
CA GLY A 133 -12.55 -10.00 6.69
C GLY A 133 -13.00 -8.90 5.72
N ASN A 134 -13.98 -8.08 6.12
CA ASN A 134 -14.47 -6.97 5.31
C ASN A 134 -13.37 -5.92 5.08
N LYS A 135 -12.52 -5.67 6.08
CA LYS A 135 -11.40 -4.74 5.96
C LYS A 135 -10.31 -5.27 5.03
N ILE A 136 -10.00 -6.57 5.07
CA ILE A 136 -9.04 -7.20 4.14
C ILE A 136 -9.55 -7.07 2.71
N LEU A 137 -10.80 -7.50 2.45
CA LEU A 137 -11.40 -7.42 1.12
C LEU A 137 -11.38 -6.01 0.55
N ASN A 138 -11.73 -5.00 1.36
CA ASN A 138 -11.72 -3.61 0.93
C ASN A 138 -10.33 -3.05 0.62
N ASN A 139 -9.26 -3.57 1.22
CA ASN A 139 -7.90 -3.11 0.96
C ASN A 139 -7.25 -3.83 -0.23
N ILE A 140 -7.60 -5.10 -0.45
CA ILE A 140 -7.09 -5.90 -1.57
C ILE A 140 -7.84 -5.60 -2.87
N SER A 141 -9.11 -5.17 -2.79
CA SER A 141 -9.92 -4.89 -3.98
C SER A 141 -9.29 -3.84 -4.88
N LEU A 142 -8.68 -2.78 -4.34
CA LEU A 142 -8.09 -1.71 -5.14
C LEU A 142 -6.85 -2.16 -5.95
N PRO A 143 -5.82 -2.81 -5.35
CA PRO A 143 -4.76 -3.47 -6.10
C PRO A 143 -5.30 -4.38 -7.19
N PHE A 144 -6.25 -5.24 -6.84
CA PHE A 144 -6.80 -6.23 -7.75
C PHE A 144 -7.51 -5.58 -8.95
N ILE A 145 -8.35 -4.57 -8.69
CA ILE A 145 -9.01 -3.78 -9.74
C ILE A 145 -7.98 -3.10 -10.63
N SER A 146 -6.91 -2.51 -10.06
CA SER A 146 -5.88 -1.84 -10.85
C SER A 146 -5.13 -2.80 -11.78
N VAL A 147 -4.77 -4.00 -11.29
CA VAL A 147 -4.13 -5.05 -12.10
C VAL A 147 -5.07 -5.53 -13.21
N ILE A 148 -6.37 -5.74 -12.89
CA ILE A 148 -7.36 -6.14 -13.89
C ILE A 148 -7.50 -5.08 -14.99
N ILE A 149 -7.61 -3.79 -14.62
CA ILE A 149 -7.72 -2.71 -15.60
C ILE A 149 -6.53 -2.73 -16.56
N ILE A 150 -5.31 -2.81 -16.02
CA ILE A 150 -4.08 -2.86 -16.82
C ILE A 150 -4.08 -4.10 -17.73
N ALA A 151 -4.38 -5.28 -17.18
CA ALA A 151 -4.40 -6.54 -17.94
C ALA A 151 -5.42 -6.53 -19.07
N VAL A 152 -6.63 -6.03 -18.82
CA VAL A 152 -7.69 -5.91 -19.83
C VAL A 152 -7.28 -4.92 -20.92
N MET A 153 -6.75 -3.76 -20.56
CA MET A 153 -6.30 -2.76 -21.54
C MET A 153 -5.15 -3.29 -22.41
N ASN A 154 -4.25 -4.10 -21.85
CA ASN A 154 -3.15 -4.72 -22.58
C ASN A 154 -3.61 -5.75 -23.65
N ILE A 155 -4.86 -6.23 -23.60
CA ILE A 155 -5.41 -7.12 -24.63
C ILE A 155 -5.89 -6.32 -25.86
N PHE A 156 -6.24 -5.05 -25.68
CA PHE A 156 -6.85 -4.22 -26.72
C PHE A 156 -5.86 -3.32 -27.48
N ILE A 157 -4.58 -3.32 -27.08
CA ILE A 157 -3.48 -2.55 -27.68
C ILE A 157 -2.55 -3.53 -28.39
#